data_AF-A0A5N5QQB5-F1
#
_entry.id   AF-A0A5N5QQB5-F1
#
_cell.length_a   1.000
_cell.length_b   1.000
_cell.length_c   1.000
_cell.angle_alpha   90.00
_cell.angle_beta   90.00
_cell.angle_gamma   90.00
#
_symmetry.space_group_name_H-M   'P 1'
#
loop_
_entity.id
_entity.type
_entity.pdbx_description
1 polymer ?
#
loop_
_entity_poly.entity_id
_entity_poly.type
_entity_poly.pdbx_seq_one_letter_code
_entity_poly.pdbx_strand_id
1 'polypeptide(L)'
;MFTNYPNFADVRNVLIVWFVVFWICLFIPLLLGFGPAGVIAGSIAAGFQSAAYGAFTPAGGLFAVLTSVGMLGIASPPAVITAVVVASVAGGLTWSIVAPA
;
A
#
# COMPACT_ATOMS: atom_id res chain seq x y z
N MET A 1 10.57 -10.36 -38.90
CA MET A 1 10.30 -10.50 -37.46
C MET A 1 9.09 -9.62 -37.18
N PHE A 2 7.90 -10.22 -37.12
CA PHE A 2 6.66 -9.47 -36.84
C PHE A 2 6.60 -9.23 -35.34
N THR A 3 6.74 -7.98 -34.93
CA THR A 3 6.44 -7.56 -33.56
C THR A 3 4.96 -7.88 -33.31
N ASN A 4 4.68 -8.82 -32.42
CA ASN A 4 3.32 -9.02 -31.92
C ASN A 4 2.96 -7.79 -31.10
N TYR A 5 2.32 -6.81 -31.75
CA TYR A 5 1.75 -5.69 -31.03
C TYR A 5 0.72 -6.25 -30.04
N PRO A 6 0.79 -5.88 -28.75
CA PRO A 6 -0.15 -6.35 -27.76
C PRO A 6 -1.56 -6.00 -28.22
N ASN A 7 -2.42 -7.01 -28.27
CA ASN A 7 -3.80 -6.80 -28.67
C ASN A 7 -4.57 -6.09 -27.54
N PHE A 8 -5.78 -5.61 -27.81
CA PHE A 8 -6.59 -4.91 -26.81
C PHE A 8 -6.87 -5.77 -25.54
N ALA A 9 -6.86 -7.09 -25.65
CA ALA A 9 -7.06 -7.98 -24.51
C ALA A 9 -5.80 -8.04 -23.62
N ASP A 10 -4.60 -8.02 -24.20
CA ASP A 10 -3.34 -8.04 -23.46
C ASP A 10 -3.17 -6.76 -22.62
N VAL A 11 -3.42 -5.59 -23.24
CA VAL A 11 -3.38 -4.30 -22.54
C VAL A 11 -4.40 -4.25 -21.41
N ARG A 12 -5.63 -4.71 -21.67
CA ARG A 12 -6.69 -4.80 -20.65
C ARG A 12 -6.26 -5.69 -19.48
N ASN A 13 -5.66 -6.86 -19.76
CA ASN A 13 -5.24 -7.79 -18.72
C ASN A 13 -4.14 -7.20 -17.83
N VAL A 14 -3.17 -6.48 -18.42
CA VAL A 14 -2.11 -5.78 -17.67
C VAL A 14 -2.69 -4.70 -16.76
N LEU A 15 -3.67 -3.93 -17.24
CA LEU A 15 -4.37 -2.92 -16.44
C LEU A 15 -5.16 -3.52 -15.29
N ILE A 16 -5.84 -4.66 -15.51
CA ILE A 16 -6.57 -5.37 -14.46
C ILE A 16 -5.59 -5.88 -13.39
N VAL A 17 -4.47 -6.49 -13.79
CA VAL A 17 -3.46 -6.97 -12.85
C VAL A 17 -2.91 -5.81 -12.01
N TRP A 18 -2.55 -4.70 -12.65
CA TRP A 18 -2.07 -3.52 -11.93
C TRP A 18 -3.10 -3.00 -10.92
N PHE A 19 -4.37 -2.87 -11.34
CA PHE A 19 -5.44 -2.35 -10.49
C PHE A 19 -5.73 -3.27 -9.30
N VAL A 20 -5.80 -4.58 -9.52
CA VAL A 20 -6.03 -5.56 -8.46
C VAL A 20 -4.88 -5.57 -7.45
N VAL A 21 -3.62 -5.61 -7.91
CA VAL A 21 -2.44 -5.61 -7.04
C VAL A 21 -2.37 -4.32 -6.23
N PHE A 22 -2.64 -3.16 -6.85
CA PHE A 22 -2.70 -1.88 -6.16
C PHE A 22 -3.70 -1.89 -5.00
N TRP A 23 -4.94 -2.32 -5.24
CA TRP A 23 -5.97 -2.35 -4.20
C TRP A 23 -5.67 -3.36 -3.10
N ILE A 24 -5.15 -4.55 -3.43
CA ILE A 24 -4.74 -5.53 -2.41
C ILE A 24 -3.65 -4.93 -1.51
N CYS A 25 -2.60 -4.37 -2.10
CA CYS A 25 -1.50 -3.76 -1.36
C CYS A 25 -1.95 -2.57 -0.51
N LEU A 26 -2.94 -1.81 -0.97
CA LEU A 26 -3.51 -0.69 -0.23
C LEU A 26 -4.41 -1.17 0.92
N PHE A 27 -5.18 -2.23 0.74
CA PHE A 27 -6.08 -2.74 1.78
C PHE A 27 -5.34 -3.43 2.93
N ILE A 28 -4.19 -4.06 2.70
CA ILE A 28 -3.39 -4.70 3.76
C ILE A 28 -3.10 -3.73 4.93
N PRO A 29 -2.50 -2.55 4.74
CA PRO A 29 -2.29 -1.60 5.82
C PRO A 29 -3.61 -1.04 6.37
N LEU A 30 -4.63 -0.79 5.54
CA LEU A 30 -5.93 -0.32 6.05
C LEU A 30 -6.59 -1.34 7.00
N LEU A 31 -6.52 -2.64 6.69
CA LEU A 31 -7.07 -3.72 7.51
C LEU A 31 -6.25 -3.98 8.79
N LEU A 32 -4.94 -3.68 8.78
CA LEU A 32 -4.07 -3.80 9.95
C LEU A 32 -4.29 -2.70 11.01
N GLY A 33 -5.16 -1.72 10.71
CA GLY A 33 -5.56 -0.69 11.66
C GLY A 33 -5.11 0.71 11.32
N PHE A 34 -4.68 0.98 10.09
CA PHE A 34 -4.37 2.34 9.66
C PHE A 34 -5.61 2.97 9.01
N GLY A 35 -6.24 3.90 9.72
CA GLY A 35 -7.42 4.63 9.27
C GLY A 35 -7.13 6.08 8.83
N PRO A 36 -8.17 6.82 8.41
CA PRO A 36 -8.03 8.21 7.95
C PRO A 36 -7.46 9.18 9.00
N ALA A 37 -7.59 8.84 10.28
CA ALA A 37 -7.07 9.59 11.41
C ALA A 37 -5.77 8.99 12.01
N GLY A 38 -5.08 8.12 11.27
CA GLY A 38 -3.88 7.41 11.75
C GLY A 38 -4.20 6.01 12.28
N VAL A 39 -3.38 5.53 13.21
CA VAL A 39 -3.55 4.18 13.79
C VAL A 39 -4.82 4.15 14.65
N ILE A 40 -5.75 3.26 14.29
CA ILE A 40 -7.00 3.02 14.99
C ILE A 40 -6.66 2.47 16.38
N ALA A 41 -7.16 3.11 17.43
CA ALA A 41 -6.96 2.67 18.80
C ALA A 41 -7.46 1.22 18.99
N GLY A 42 -6.62 0.37 19.59
CA GLY A 42 -6.93 -1.06 19.78
C GLY A 42 -6.66 -1.95 18.55
N SER A 43 -6.14 -1.41 17.46
CA SER A 43 -5.72 -2.21 16.30
C SER A 43 -4.39 -2.94 16.50
N ILE A 44 -4.08 -3.87 15.60
CA ILE A 44 -2.80 -4.60 15.58
C ILE A 44 -1.62 -3.62 15.47
N ALA A 45 -1.77 -2.55 14.68
CA ALA A 45 -0.79 -1.48 14.59
C ALA A 45 -0.59 -0.73 15.93
N ALA A 46 -1.65 -0.49 16.70
CA ALA A 46 -1.56 0.11 18.03
C ALA A 46 -0.82 -0.82 19.02
N GLY A 47 -1.07 -2.12 18.92
CA GLY A 47 -0.38 -3.15 19.69
C GLY A 47 1.13 -3.18 19.39
N PHE A 48 1.52 -3.09 18.12
CA PHE A 48 2.93 -3.06 17.72
C PHE A 48 3.62 -1.76 18.19
N GLN A 49 2.96 -0.61 18.09
CA GLN A 49 3.51 0.65 18.60
C GLN A 49 3.70 0.63 20.12
N SER A 50 2.74 0.08 20.86
CA SER A 50 2.87 -0.11 22.31
C SER A 50 3.95 -1.14 22.68
N ALA A 51 4.09 -2.23 21.93
CA ALA A 51 5.11 -3.24 22.21
C ALA A 51 6.53 -2.76 21.89
N ALA A 52 6.71 -2.00 20.80
CA ALA A 52 8.02 -1.52 20.36
C ALA A 52 8.50 -0.27 21.11
N TYR A 53 7.59 0.61 21.56
CA TYR A 53 7.93 1.93 22.13
C TYR A 53 7.22 2.27 23.46
N GLY A 54 6.50 1.32 24.06
CA GLY A 54 5.49 1.55 25.11
C GLY A 54 5.97 2.08 26.46
N ALA A 55 7.27 2.02 26.79
CA ALA A 55 7.77 2.65 28.02
C ALA A 55 7.85 4.19 27.92
N PHE A 56 7.88 4.76 26.71
CA PHE A 56 8.01 6.20 26.46
C PHE A 56 6.76 6.84 25.82
N THR A 57 5.68 6.09 25.63
CA THR A 57 4.46 6.55 24.96
C THR A 57 3.20 6.03 25.67
N PRO A 58 2.69 6.74 26.69
CA PRO A 58 1.35 6.47 27.22
C PRO A 58 0.31 6.55 26.10
N ALA A 59 -0.71 5.68 26.12
CA ALA A 59 -1.81 5.74 25.15
C ALA A 59 -2.47 7.13 25.19
N GLY A 60 -2.44 7.86 24.08
CA GLY A 60 -2.91 9.26 24.00
C GLY A 60 -1.89 10.33 24.41
N GLY A 61 -0.63 9.96 24.71
CA GLY A 61 0.44 10.92 25.00
C GLY A 61 0.86 11.74 23.77
N LEU A 62 1.51 12.89 24.00
CA LEU A 62 1.88 13.85 22.96
C LEU A 62 2.69 13.22 21.81
N PHE A 63 3.56 12.25 22.10
CA PHE A 63 4.37 11.55 21.09
C PHE A 63 3.54 10.53 20.28
N ALA A 64 2.55 9.88 20.90
CA ALA A 64 1.60 9.02 20.20
C ALA A 64 0.68 9.85 19.30
N VAL A 65 0.25 11.04 19.76
CA VAL A 65 -0.52 12.00 18.97
C VAL A 65 0.31 12.56 17.82
N LEU A 66 1.55 13.00 18.06
CA LEU A 66 2.45 13.50 17.00
C LEU A 66 2.81 12.43 15.97
N THR A 67 2.98 11.17 16.39
CA THR A 67 3.21 10.04 15.47
C THR A 67 1.94 9.74 14.65
N SER A 68 0.76 9.80 15.27
CA SER A 68 -0.52 9.67 14.57
C SER A 68 -0.74 10.80 13.57
N VAL A 69 -0.40 12.05 13.93
CA VAL A 69 -0.45 13.23 13.06
C VAL A 69 0.55 13.11 11.91
N GLY A 70 1.75 12.60 12.16
CA GLY A 70 2.74 12.28 11.11
C GLY A 70 2.26 11.20 10.15
N MET A 71 1.48 10.22 10.63
CA MET A 71 0.84 9.19 9.80
C MET A 71 -0.45 9.68 9.10
N LEU A 72 -0.98 10.85 9.48
CA LEU A 72 -2.22 11.46 8.98
C LEU A 72 -2.05 12.32 7.73
N GLY A 73 -0.82 12.58 7.29
CA GLY A 73 -0.53 13.48 6.16
C GLY A 73 -1.14 13.01 4.83
N ILE A 74 -2.43 13.27 4.58
CA ILE A 74 -3.14 13.22 3.28
C ILE A 74 -3.54 11.80 2.76
N ALA A 75 -3.78 10.83 3.65
CA ALA A 75 -4.04 9.39 3.35
C ALA A 75 -2.75 8.61 3.08
N SER A 76 -2.15 8.11 4.16
CA SER A 76 -0.97 7.21 4.20
C SER A 76 -0.09 7.24 2.93
N PRO A 77 0.59 8.36 2.61
CA PRO A 77 1.44 8.46 1.42
C PRO A 77 2.43 7.30 1.30
N PRO A 78 3.05 6.79 2.39
CA PRO A 78 3.90 5.62 2.31
C PRO A 78 3.19 4.34 1.83
N ALA A 79 1.94 4.11 2.23
CA ALA A 79 1.16 2.95 1.80
C ALA A 79 0.74 3.07 0.33
N VAL A 80 0.36 4.27 -0.11
CA VAL A 80 0.02 4.53 -1.52
C VAL A 80 1.26 4.39 -2.39
N ILE A 81 2.39 4.99 -2.01
CA ILE A 81 3.66 4.91 -2.76
C ILE A 81 4.13 3.46 -2.86
N THR A 82 4.13 2.70 -1.76
CA THR A 82 4.52 1.29 -1.79
C THR A 82 3.56 0.44 -2.63
N ALA A 83 2.24 0.66 -2.53
CA ALA A 83 1.25 -0.02 -3.38
C ALA A 83 1.44 0.30 -4.88
N VAL A 84 1.72 1.56 -5.24
CA VAL A 84 2.00 1.97 -6.62
C VAL A 84 3.27 1.29 -7.14
N VAL A 85 4.34 1.25 -6.36
CA VAL A 85 5.60 0.60 -6.75
C VAL A 85 5.39 -0.89 -7.01
N VAL A 86 4.74 -1.59 -6.08
CA VAL A 86 4.47 -3.04 -6.23
C VAL A 86 3.55 -3.32 -7.42
N ALA A 87 2.48 -2.54 -7.59
CA ALA A 87 1.58 -2.67 -8.73
C ALA A 87 2.30 -2.42 -10.06
N SER A 88 3.20 -1.44 -10.11
CA SER A 88 3.97 -1.11 -11.32
C SER A 88 4.95 -2.23 -11.71
N VAL A 89 5.59 -2.86 -10.72
CA VAL A 89 6.43 -4.06 -10.96
C VAL A 89 5.58 -5.22 -11.49
N ALA A 90 4.41 -5.50 -10.87
CA ALA A 90 3.52 -6.56 -11.32
C ALA A 90 2.98 -6.33 -12.74
N GLY A 91 2.62 -5.08 -13.07
CA GLY A 91 2.22 -4.68 -14.41
C GLY A 91 3.34 -4.86 -15.43
N GLY A 92 4.57 -4.45 -15.08
CA GLY A 92 5.75 -4.62 -15.94
C GLY A 92 6.11 -6.08 -16.20
N LEU A 93 6.00 -6.95 -15.19
CA LEU A 93 6.19 -8.40 -15.33
C LEU A 93 5.11 -9.03 -16.21
N THR A 94 3.85 -8.59 -16.05
CA THR A 94 2.77 -9.08 -16.91
C THR A 94 3.00 -8.67 -18.35
N TRP A 95 3.45 -7.42 -18.57
CA TRP A 95 3.81 -6.89 -19.89
C TRP A 95 4.92 -7.71 -20.57
N SER A 96 5.97 -8.09 -19.85
CA SER A 96 7.07 -8.88 -20.43
C SER A 96 6.67 -10.30 -20.84
N ILE A 97 5.59 -10.84 -20.26
CA ILE A 97 5.03 -12.15 -20.62
C ILE A 97 4.14 -12.05 -21.86
N VAL A 98 3.29 -11.02 -21.93
CA VAL A 98 2.29 -10.88 -23.01
C VAL A 98 2.82 -10.17 -24.25
N ALA A 99 3.85 -9.35 -24.11
CA ALA A 99 4.53 -8.65 -25.19
C ALA A 99 6.06 -8.86 -25.08
N PRO A 100 6.56 -10.09 -25.34
CA PRO A 100 7.99 -10.34 -25.35
C PRO A 100 8.65 -9.51 -26.47
N ALA A 101 9.71 -8.80 -26.12
CA ALA A 101 10.51 -8.00 -27.04
C ALA A 101 11.17 -8.84 -28.15
#